data_AF-A0A9D1PLW4-F1
#
_entry.id   AF-A0A9D1PLW4-F1
#
_cell.length_a   1.000
_cell.length_b   1.000
_cell.length_c   1.000
_cell.angle_alpha   90.00
_cell.angle_beta   90.00
_cell.angle_gamma   90.00
#
_symmetry.space_group_name_H-M   'P 1'
#
loop_
_entity.id
_entity.type
_entity.pdbx_description
1 polymer ?
#
loop_
_entity_poly.entity_id
_entity_poly.type
_entity_poly.pdbx_seq_one_letter_code
_entity_poly.pdbx_strand_id
1 'polypeptide(L)'
;MKVIDLTVTLNEKMDVYPGDPAVTIEKVHTYDKNGWELRKLTLGTHTGTHVDAFSHMHKGKANLDEMPIERFFGEAQVVQIDAQWPREIGLFFTAPLDETYIDKLLHAKPSFVGGEMTERLERMLLANDIITYTDLINLEKIPFHQTFTFYGLPLKIEKGDGSPVRAIAIL
;
A
#
# COMPACT_ATOMS: atom_id res chain seq x y z
N MET A 1 5.51 -3.69 -23.13
CA MET A 1 5.11 -3.76 -21.71
C MET A 1 5.37 -2.41 -21.10
N LYS A 2 4.32 -1.71 -20.63
CA LYS A 2 4.47 -0.39 -19.99
C LYS A 2 4.39 -0.60 -18.48
N VAL A 3 5.40 -0.15 -17.75
CA VAL A 3 5.44 -0.22 -16.29
C VAL A 3 5.26 1.18 -15.73
N ILE A 4 4.34 1.33 -14.77
CA ILE A 4 4.11 2.59 -14.05
C ILE A 4 4.56 2.37 -12.61
N ASP A 5 5.45 3.24 -12.14
CA ASP A 5 5.85 3.29 -10.73
C ASP A 5 4.78 4.04 -9.94
N LEU A 6 4.24 3.40 -8.90
CA LEU A 6 3.19 3.94 -8.04
C LEU A 6 3.72 4.38 -6.68
N THR A 7 5.05 4.41 -6.49
CA THR A 7 5.68 4.55 -5.18
C THR A 7 6.19 5.96 -4.92
N VAL A 8 5.89 6.52 -3.75
CA VAL A 8 6.50 7.78 -3.30
C VAL A 8 7.98 7.56 -2.98
N THR A 9 8.82 8.57 -3.24
CA THR A 9 10.22 8.51 -2.82
C THR A 9 10.33 8.77 -1.32
N LEU A 10 10.83 7.78 -0.57
CA LEU A 10 11.18 7.97 0.85
C LEU A 10 12.28 9.02 1.01
N ASN A 11 12.05 10.00 1.85
CA ASN A 11 13.00 11.06 2.15
C ASN A 11 12.71 11.68 3.53
N GLU A 12 13.69 12.35 4.14
CA GLU A 12 13.56 12.89 5.51
C GLU A 12 12.59 14.08 5.64
N LYS A 13 12.10 14.64 4.52
CA LYS A 13 11.17 15.77 4.50
C LYS A 13 9.75 15.37 4.13
N MET A 14 9.50 14.08 3.94
CA MET A 14 8.16 13.61 3.62
C MET A 14 7.24 13.77 4.83
N ASP A 15 5.97 13.97 4.54
CA ASP A 15 4.94 13.93 5.56
C ASP A 15 4.82 12.49 6.09
N VAL A 16 4.52 12.39 7.38
CA VAL A 16 4.14 11.15 8.06
C VAL A 16 2.85 11.40 8.82
N TYR A 17 2.14 10.33 9.17
CA TYR A 17 0.91 10.46 9.94
C TYR A 17 1.19 11.18 11.29
N PRO A 18 0.32 12.10 11.76
CA PRO A 18 0.54 12.81 13.01
C PRO A 18 0.75 11.88 14.21
N GLY A 19 1.96 11.94 14.79
CA GLY A 19 2.36 11.11 15.94
C GLY A 19 3.26 9.93 15.57
N ASP A 20 3.40 9.62 14.28
CA ASP A 20 4.28 8.55 13.80
C ASP A 20 5.76 8.96 13.79
N PRO A 21 6.69 7.99 13.79
CA PRO A 21 8.11 8.26 13.68
C PRO A 21 8.45 8.94 12.35
N ALA A 22 9.18 10.05 12.43
CA ALA A 22 9.74 10.70 11.24
C ALA A 22 10.78 9.80 10.54
N VAL A 23 10.91 9.95 9.23
CA VAL A 23 11.92 9.24 8.44
C VAL A 23 13.30 9.84 8.67
N THR A 24 14.28 8.99 8.98
CA THR A 24 15.69 9.37 9.03
C THR A 24 16.53 8.47 8.14
N ILE A 25 17.48 9.07 7.44
CA ILE A 25 18.37 8.42 6.49
C ILE A 25 19.82 8.84 6.81
N GLU A 26 20.38 8.20 7.83
CA GLU A 26 21.68 8.55 8.37
C GLU A 26 22.81 7.84 7.60
N LYS A 27 23.83 8.58 7.13
CA LYS A 27 25.03 7.98 6.54
C LYS A 27 25.94 7.44 7.64
N VAL A 28 26.07 6.12 7.73
CA VAL A 28 26.86 5.40 8.74
C VAL A 28 28.28 5.14 8.25
N HIS A 29 28.45 4.74 6.98
CA HIS A 29 29.76 4.54 6.36
C HIS A 29 29.93 5.41 5.12
N THR A 30 31.17 5.80 4.83
CA THR A 30 31.54 6.56 3.63
C THR A 30 32.61 5.83 2.82
N TYR A 31 32.64 6.08 1.51
CA TYR A 31 33.68 5.51 0.64
C TYR A 31 35.10 5.86 1.12
N ASP A 32 35.37 7.12 1.46
CA ASP A 32 36.71 7.56 1.87
C ASP A 32 37.22 6.88 3.15
N LYS A 33 36.32 6.58 4.10
CA LYS A 33 36.70 6.02 5.40
C LYS A 33 36.61 4.50 5.43
N ASN A 34 35.65 3.92 4.71
CA ASN A 34 35.29 2.51 4.82
C ASN A 34 35.51 1.73 3.53
N GLY A 35 35.54 2.39 2.37
CA GLY A 35 35.55 1.74 1.06
C GLY A 35 34.15 1.37 0.53
N TRP A 36 33.09 1.63 1.30
CA TRP A 36 31.69 1.49 0.88
C TRP A 36 30.79 2.50 1.58
N GLU A 37 29.60 2.72 1.04
CA GLU A 37 28.59 3.58 1.64
C GLU A 37 27.48 2.72 2.28
N LEU A 38 27.07 3.09 3.50
CA LEU A 38 25.99 2.45 4.25
C LEU A 38 25.13 3.54 4.86
N ARG A 39 23.81 3.40 4.76
CA ARG A 39 22.85 4.26 5.47
C ARG A 39 22.01 3.44 6.44
N LYS A 40 21.73 4.02 7.60
CA LYS A 40 20.71 3.54 8.54
C LYS A 40 19.40 4.23 8.20
N LEU A 41 18.34 3.43 8.10
CA LEU A 41 16.98 3.92 7.92
C LEU A 41 16.22 3.75 9.25
N THR A 42 15.51 4.80 9.67
CA THR A 42 14.47 4.70 10.69
C THR A 42 13.18 5.21 10.08
N LEU A 43 12.12 4.41 10.16
CA LEU A 43 10.80 4.70 9.59
C LEU A 43 9.73 3.95 10.37
N GLY A 44 8.48 4.43 10.30
CA GLY A 44 7.31 3.64 10.71
C GLY A 44 6.98 2.57 9.66
N THR A 45 6.27 1.51 10.05
CA THR A 45 5.81 0.46 9.11
C THR A 45 4.83 0.99 8.06
N HIS A 46 4.17 2.11 8.35
CA HIS A 46 3.17 2.80 7.54
C HIS A 46 3.72 4.06 6.86
N THR A 47 5.01 4.05 6.51
CA THR A 47 5.68 5.21 5.90
C THR A 47 5.66 5.16 4.38
N GLY A 48 5.18 6.24 3.74
CA GLY A 48 5.16 6.38 2.29
C GLY A 48 4.19 5.40 1.66
N THR A 49 4.41 4.99 0.41
CA THR A 49 3.57 3.94 -0.19
C THR A 49 3.75 2.64 0.58
N HIS A 50 2.70 2.18 1.26
CA HIS A 50 2.76 1.01 2.12
C HIS A 50 1.53 0.12 1.96
N VAL A 51 1.62 -1.03 2.61
CA VAL A 51 0.55 -2.02 2.71
C VAL A 51 0.28 -2.32 4.19
N ASP A 52 -0.99 -2.46 4.53
CA ASP A 52 -1.42 -2.76 5.89
C ASP A 52 -1.76 -4.23 6.05
N ALA A 53 -1.24 -4.84 7.12
CA ALA A 53 -1.68 -6.15 7.55
C ALA A 53 -3.01 -6.05 8.30
N PHE A 54 -3.72 -7.17 8.40
CA PHE A 54 -4.96 -7.22 9.16
C PHE A 54 -4.74 -6.90 10.65
N SER A 55 -3.56 -7.23 11.18
CA SER A 55 -3.18 -6.95 12.56
C SER A 55 -3.06 -5.46 12.89
N HIS A 56 -2.85 -4.59 11.89
CA HIS A 56 -2.68 -3.14 12.07
C HIS A 56 -3.79 -2.53 12.93
N MET A 57 -5.04 -2.86 12.59
CA MET A 57 -6.22 -2.32 13.28
C MET A 57 -7.02 -3.37 14.06
N HIS A 58 -6.62 -4.64 13.99
CA HIS A 58 -7.36 -5.75 14.61
C HIS A 58 -6.44 -6.72 15.35
N LYS A 59 -6.44 -6.62 16.67
CA LYS A 59 -5.65 -7.48 17.56
C LYS A 59 -5.93 -8.97 17.29
N GLY A 60 -4.85 -9.73 17.08
CA GLY A 60 -4.90 -11.19 16.90
C GLY A 60 -5.18 -11.64 15.47
N LYS A 61 -5.37 -10.72 14.52
CA LYS A 61 -5.36 -11.04 13.10
C LYS A 61 -3.94 -11.21 12.57
N ALA A 62 -3.83 -11.74 11.35
CA ALA A 62 -2.56 -12.07 10.72
C ALA A 62 -1.70 -10.82 10.47
N ASN A 63 -0.40 -10.98 10.74
CA ASN A 63 0.67 -10.08 10.39
C ASN A 63 1.21 -10.39 8.98
N LEU A 64 2.03 -9.50 8.42
CA LEU A 64 2.59 -9.68 7.07
C LEU A 64 3.38 -10.98 6.89
N ASP A 65 4.13 -11.41 7.90
CA ASP A 65 4.96 -12.62 7.86
C ASP A 65 4.15 -13.94 7.91
N GLU A 66 2.86 -13.85 8.24
CA GLU A 66 1.91 -14.97 8.28
C GLU A 66 1.06 -15.05 7.00
N MET A 67 1.02 -13.98 6.21
CA MET A 67 0.19 -13.87 5.02
C MET A 67 0.88 -14.47 3.77
N PRO A 68 0.14 -15.22 2.92
CA PRO A 68 0.69 -15.75 1.68
C PRO A 68 1.00 -14.61 0.70
N ILE A 69 2.13 -14.73 -0.02
CA ILE A 69 2.67 -13.65 -0.87
C ILE A 69 1.73 -13.27 -2.03
N GLU A 70 0.91 -14.23 -2.47
CA GLU A 70 -0.08 -14.10 -3.54
C GLU A 70 -1.16 -13.07 -3.23
N ARG A 71 -1.29 -12.63 -1.97
CA ARG A 71 -2.22 -11.55 -1.61
C ARG A 71 -1.75 -10.15 -2.00
N PHE A 72 -0.46 -9.98 -2.29
CA PHE A 72 0.16 -8.65 -2.49
C PHE A 72 0.42 -8.31 -3.96
N PHE A 73 -0.13 -9.12 -4.88
CA PHE A 73 -0.07 -8.87 -6.32
C PHE A 73 -1.28 -9.54 -7.00
N GLY A 74 -1.62 -9.08 -8.19
CA GLY A 74 -2.75 -9.65 -8.94
C GLY A 74 -3.30 -8.69 -9.99
N GLU A 75 -4.37 -9.11 -10.67
CA GLU A 75 -5.11 -8.23 -11.56
C GLU A 75 -5.76 -7.10 -10.77
N ALA A 76 -5.81 -5.91 -11.35
CA ALA A 76 -6.44 -4.75 -10.76
C ALA A 76 -6.94 -3.75 -11.80
N GLN A 77 -7.78 -2.83 -11.37
CA GLN A 77 -8.23 -1.68 -12.16
C GLN A 77 -8.22 -0.40 -11.32
N VAL A 78 -7.88 0.72 -11.96
CA VAL A 78 -8.25 2.03 -11.46
C VAL A 78 -9.69 2.28 -11.90
N VAL A 79 -10.60 2.49 -10.95
CA VAL A 79 -12.04 2.60 -11.22
C VAL A 79 -12.60 3.94 -10.78
N GLN A 80 -13.67 4.36 -11.45
CA GLN A 80 -14.46 5.50 -11.02
C GLN A 80 -15.40 5.09 -9.87
N ILE A 81 -15.63 6.01 -8.93
CA ILE A 81 -16.38 5.74 -7.70
C ILE A 81 -17.86 5.38 -7.96
N ASP A 82 -18.44 5.97 -9.00
CA ASP A 82 -19.82 5.80 -9.46
C ASP A 82 -20.00 4.67 -10.49
N ALA A 83 -18.91 4.10 -11.00
CA ALA A 83 -18.97 3.00 -11.95
C ALA A 83 -19.38 1.67 -11.30
N GLN A 84 -19.76 0.70 -12.14
CA GLN A 84 -19.79 -0.70 -11.73
C GLN A 84 -18.36 -1.20 -11.58
N TRP A 85 -18.04 -1.78 -10.42
CA TRP A 85 -16.70 -2.28 -10.15
C TRP A 85 -16.55 -3.75 -10.57
N PRO A 86 -15.39 -4.14 -11.11
CA PRO A 86 -15.08 -5.53 -11.33
C PRO A 86 -15.01 -6.27 -9.99
N ARG A 87 -15.22 -7.59 -10.04
CA ARG A 87 -15.24 -8.44 -8.85
C ARG A 87 -13.95 -9.24 -8.77
N GLU A 88 -13.53 -9.57 -7.54
CA GLU A 88 -12.43 -10.51 -7.26
C GLU A 88 -11.07 -10.09 -7.84
N ILE A 89 -10.89 -8.80 -8.12
CA ILE A 89 -9.61 -8.19 -8.50
C ILE A 89 -9.30 -6.98 -7.62
N GLY A 90 -8.07 -6.47 -7.68
CA GLY A 90 -7.68 -5.25 -6.98
C GLY A 90 -8.44 -4.02 -7.47
N LEU A 91 -8.84 -3.14 -6.54
CA LEU A 91 -9.52 -1.89 -6.87
C LEU A 91 -8.70 -0.70 -6.41
N PHE A 92 -8.38 0.19 -7.34
CA PHE A 92 -7.69 1.43 -7.05
C PHE A 92 -8.57 2.64 -7.37
N PHE A 93 -8.45 3.67 -6.54
CA PHE A 93 -9.26 4.86 -6.62
C PHE A 93 -8.38 6.12 -6.62
N THR A 94 -8.68 7.04 -7.53
CA THR A 94 -8.07 8.39 -7.53
C THR A 94 -8.92 9.41 -6.77
N ALA A 95 -10.15 9.04 -6.41
CA ALA A 95 -11.03 9.85 -5.56
C ALA A 95 -11.03 9.27 -4.14
N PRO A 96 -11.16 10.11 -3.10
CA PRO A 96 -11.19 9.64 -1.73
C PRO A 96 -12.42 8.77 -1.46
N LEU A 97 -12.23 7.75 -0.62
CA LEU A 97 -13.28 6.83 -0.17
C LEU A 97 -13.58 7.00 1.32
N ASP A 98 -14.84 6.85 1.69
CA ASP A 98 -15.30 6.79 3.07
C ASP A 98 -16.11 5.52 3.34
N GLU A 99 -16.56 5.34 4.59
CA GLU A 99 -17.30 4.16 5.01
C GLU A 99 -18.61 3.91 4.25
N THR A 100 -19.15 4.90 3.52
CA THR A 100 -20.40 4.73 2.77
C THR A 100 -20.26 3.74 1.61
N TYR A 101 -19.02 3.46 1.18
CA TYR A 101 -18.72 2.53 0.10
C TYR A 101 -18.50 1.09 0.56
N ILE A 102 -18.54 0.79 1.86
CA ILE A 102 -18.19 -0.55 2.37
C ILE A 102 -19.04 -1.65 1.74
N ASP A 103 -20.37 -1.49 1.66
CA ASP A 103 -21.25 -2.55 1.16
C ASP A 103 -20.94 -2.86 -0.31
N LYS A 104 -20.62 -1.83 -1.09
CA LYS A 104 -20.23 -1.95 -2.49
C LYS A 104 -18.87 -2.65 -2.63
N LEU A 105 -17.91 -2.34 -1.76
CA LEU A 105 -16.59 -2.98 -1.72
C LEU A 105 -16.71 -4.47 -1.32
N LEU A 106 -17.48 -4.78 -0.28
CA LEU A 106 -17.71 -6.16 0.16
C LEU A 106 -18.45 -6.99 -0.90
N HIS A 107 -19.35 -6.37 -1.68
CA HIS A 107 -20.00 -7.04 -2.81
C HIS A 107 -19.01 -7.36 -3.94
N ALA A 108 -18.09 -6.43 -4.24
CA ALA A 108 -17.05 -6.61 -5.23
C ALA A 108 -16.00 -7.67 -4.82
N LYS A 109 -15.77 -7.84 -3.51
CA LYS A 109 -14.78 -8.77 -2.94
C LYS A 109 -13.36 -8.56 -3.53
N PRO A 110 -12.82 -7.34 -3.49
CA PRO A 110 -11.48 -7.09 -4.02
C PRO A 110 -10.42 -7.85 -3.22
N SER A 111 -9.35 -8.25 -3.89
CA SER A 111 -8.17 -8.82 -3.21
C SER A 111 -7.44 -7.79 -2.34
N PHE A 112 -7.42 -6.54 -2.82
CA PHE A 112 -6.86 -5.38 -2.14
C PHE A 112 -7.53 -4.10 -2.66
N VAL A 113 -7.53 -3.06 -1.84
CA VAL A 113 -8.04 -1.72 -2.17
C VAL A 113 -6.90 -0.73 -2.00
N GLY A 114 -6.73 0.18 -2.95
CA GLY A 114 -5.76 1.27 -2.80
C GLY A 114 -6.27 2.63 -3.23
N GLY A 115 -5.73 3.67 -2.61
CA GLY A 115 -6.16 5.05 -2.78
C GLY A 115 -6.34 5.75 -1.44
N GLU A 116 -6.78 7.00 -1.49
CA GLU A 116 -7.08 7.77 -0.27
C GLU A 116 -8.37 7.27 0.37
N MET A 117 -8.35 6.96 1.66
CA MET A 117 -9.52 6.50 2.39
C MET A 117 -9.55 6.97 3.85
N THR A 118 -10.75 7.00 4.44
CA THR A 118 -10.88 7.27 5.88
C THR A 118 -10.38 6.10 6.72
N GLU A 119 -9.82 6.38 7.90
CA GLU A 119 -9.40 5.36 8.88
C GLU A 119 -10.54 4.40 9.25
N ARG A 120 -11.78 4.90 9.22
CA ARG A 120 -12.96 4.08 9.49
C ARG A 120 -13.20 3.06 8.38
N LEU A 121 -13.09 3.46 7.10
CA LEU A 121 -13.22 2.54 5.99
C LEU A 121 -12.09 1.51 6.00
N GLU A 122 -10.84 1.96 6.16
CA GLU A 122 -9.67 1.09 6.24
C GLU A 122 -9.82 0.02 7.34
N ARG A 123 -10.21 0.44 8.54
CA ARG A 123 -10.51 -0.48 9.64
C ARG A 123 -11.55 -1.53 9.23
N MET A 124 -12.59 -1.14 8.51
CA MET A 124 -13.65 -2.05 8.06
C MET A 124 -13.16 -3.00 6.97
N LEU A 125 -12.28 -2.57 6.07
CA LEU A 125 -11.65 -3.42 5.05
C LEU A 125 -10.74 -4.48 5.68
N LEU A 126 -9.85 -4.08 6.58
CA LEU A 126 -8.98 -4.99 7.32
C LEU A 126 -9.78 -5.96 8.22
N ALA A 127 -10.94 -5.53 8.73
CA ALA A 127 -11.85 -6.40 9.47
C ALA A 127 -12.45 -7.51 8.59
N ASN A 128 -12.54 -7.29 7.29
CA ASN A 128 -13.08 -8.22 6.29
C ASN A 128 -11.98 -8.88 5.42
N ASP A 129 -10.74 -8.91 5.91
CA ASP A 129 -9.58 -9.57 5.29
C ASP A 129 -9.25 -9.04 3.87
N ILE A 130 -9.52 -7.75 3.65
CA ILE A 130 -9.16 -6.99 2.45
C ILE A 130 -7.96 -6.11 2.81
N ILE A 131 -6.86 -6.28 2.09
CA ILE A 131 -5.62 -5.50 2.28
C ILE A 131 -5.80 -4.09 1.74
N THR A 132 -5.19 -3.12 2.41
CA THR A 132 -5.17 -1.72 1.98
C THR A 132 -3.77 -1.31 1.51
N TYR A 133 -3.75 -0.43 0.49
CA TYR A 133 -2.56 0.26 0.03
C TYR A 133 -2.80 1.77 0.04
N THR A 134 -1.90 2.50 0.66
CA THR A 134 -2.02 3.94 0.91
C THR A 134 -0.83 4.67 0.27
N ASP A 135 -0.94 6.00 0.15
CA ASP A 135 0.09 6.87 -0.45
C ASP A 135 0.61 6.40 -1.82
N LEU A 136 -0.28 5.86 -2.65
CA LEU A 136 0.03 5.55 -4.05
C LEU A 136 0.04 6.84 -4.88
N ILE A 137 1.03 6.97 -5.75
CA ILE A 137 1.10 8.06 -6.73
C ILE A 137 0.89 7.53 -8.15
N ASN A 138 0.69 8.41 -9.12
CA ASN A 138 0.64 8.08 -10.55
C ASN A 138 -0.53 7.18 -10.98
N LEU A 139 -1.54 6.95 -10.12
CA LEU A 139 -2.74 6.19 -10.47
C LEU A 139 -3.48 6.85 -11.66
N GLU A 140 -3.41 8.17 -11.80
CA GLU A 140 -3.98 8.93 -12.91
C GLU A 140 -3.33 8.63 -14.28
N LYS A 141 -2.16 7.97 -14.29
CA LYS A 141 -1.48 7.55 -15.52
C LYS A 141 -1.99 6.20 -16.07
N ILE A 142 -2.81 5.50 -15.30
CA ILE A 142 -3.47 4.25 -15.67
C ILE A 142 -4.86 4.60 -16.24
N PRO A 143 -5.19 4.20 -17.47
CA PRO A 143 -6.53 4.41 -18.00
C PRO A 143 -7.59 3.72 -17.13
N PHE A 144 -8.67 4.44 -16.82
CA PHE A 144 -9.78 3.88 -16.05
C PHE A 144 -10.33 2.60 -16.69
N HIS A 145 -10.65 1.62 -15.85
CA HIS A 145 -11.24 0.33 -16.24
C HIS A 145 -10.35 -0.54 -17.15
N GLN A 146 -9.10 -0.14 -17.40
CA GLN A 146 -8.10 -1.01 -18.02
C GLN A 146 -7.54 -1.95 -16.94
N THR A 147 -7.66 -3.26 -17.18
CA THR A 147 -7.02 -4.27 -16.33
C THR A 147 -5.50 -4.18 -16.47
N PHE A 148 -4.81 -4.22 -15.34
CA PHE A 148 -3.36 -4.30 -15.25
C PHE A 148 -2.94 -5.29 -14.17
N THR A 149 -1.68 -5.73 -14.19
CA THR A 149 -1.13 -6.51 -13.09
C THR A 149 -0.45 -5.59 -12.09
N PHE A 150 -0.94 -5.57 -10.86
CA PHE A 150 -0.37 -4.85 -9.74
C PHE A 150 0.63 -5.72 -8.97
N TYR A 151 1.73 -5.11 -8.52
CA TYR A 151 2.66 -5.70 -7.56
C TYR A 151 2.92 -4.69 -6.46
N GLY A 152 2.64 -5.06 -5.20
CA GLY A 152 2.87 -4.26 -4.01
C GLY A 152 3.40 -5.12 -2.88
N LEU A 153 4.49 -5.85 -3.14
CA LEU A 153 5.03 -6.83 -2.20
C LEU A 153 5.65 -6.13 -0.97
N PRO A 154 5.29 -6.53 0.27
CA PRO A 154 5.90 -6.02 1.48
C PRO A 154 7.31 -6.57 1.71
N LEU A 155 8.08 -5.86 2.53
CA LEU A 155 9.19 -6.49 3.24
C LEU A 155 8.63 -7.55 4.18
N LYS A 156 9.35 -8.66 4.32
CA LYS A 156 8.97 -9.74 5.25
C LYS A 156 9.40 -9.38 6.68
N ILE A 157 8.65 -8.47 7.30
CA ILE A 157 8.89 -7.98 8.67
C ILE A 157 8.24 -8.96 9.66
N GLU A 158 9.03 -9.47 10.62
CA GLU A 158 8.52 -10.32 11.69
C GLU A 158 7.46 -9.58 12.51
N LYS A 159 6.26 -10.14 12.64
CA LYS A 159 5.10 -9.50 13.29
C LYS A 159 4.81 -8.10 12.73
N GLY A 160 5.09 -7.88 11.45
CA GLY A 160 4.85 -6.61 10.78
C GLY A 160 3.35 -6.34 10.66
N ASP A 161 2.91 -5.20 11.20
CA ASP A 161 1.55 -4.69 11.07
C ASP A 161 1.34 -3.90 9.77
N GLY A 162 2.43 -3.46 9.14
CA GLY A 162 2.47 -2.88 7.81
C GLY A 162 3.89 -2.91 7.24
N SER A 163 4.05 -2.50 5.99
CA SER A 163 5.36 -2.35 5.36
C SER A 163 5.30 -1.35 4.23
N PRO A 164 6.32 -0.48 4.08
CA PRO A 164 6.55 0.21 2.81
C PRO A 164 6.71 -0.81 1.69
N VAL A 165 6.26 -0.46 0.49
CA VAL A 165 6.32 -1.31 -0.70
C VAL A 165 6.93 -0.57 -1.88
N ARG A 166 7.48 -1.31 -2.84
CA ARG A 166 7.69 -0.79 -4.19
C ARG A 166 6.51 -1.20 -5.06
N ALA A 167 5.48 -0.35 -5.08
CA ALA A 167 4.26 -0.56 -5.85
C ALA A 167 4.47 -0.25 -7.33
N ILE A 168 4.09 -1.17 -8.21
CA ILE A 168 4.10 -0.98 -9.67
C ILE A 168 2.82 -1.51 -10.33
N ALA A 169 2.49 -0.94 -11.47
CA ALA A 169 1.47 -1.43 -12.39
C ALA A 169 2.11 -1.83 -13.73
N ILE A 170 1.77 -3.01 -14.23
CA ILE A 170 2.18 -3.50 -15.56
C ILE A 170 0.95 -3.51 -16.47
N LEU A 171 0.96 -2.63 -17.48
CA LEU A 171 -0.07 -2.51 -18.52
C LEU A 171 0.24 -3.35 -19.77
#